data_AF-A0A963K2R4-F1
#
_entry.id   AF-A0A963K2R4-F1
#
_cell.length_a   1.000
_cell.length_b   1.000
_cell.length_c   1.000
_cell.angle_alpha   90.00
_cell.angle_beta   90.00
_cell.angle_gamma   90.00
#
_symmetry.space_group_name_H-M   'P 1'
#
loop_
_entity.id
_entity.type
_entity.pdbx_description
1 polymer ?
#
loop_
_entity_poly.entity_id
_entity_poly.type
_entity_poly.pdbx_seq_one_letter_code
_entity_poly.pdbx_strand_id
1 'polypeptide(L)'
;RHIRKFEVRGDNTLAGGEVFATCDAGLFDGFRCDTDGRIWSSAADGVHCFDPAGTLIGKIHVPEVVANVCFGGAKRNRLYICGTTSLYAVYTHVNGAQTP
;
A
#
# COMPACT_ATOMS: atom_id res chain seq x y z
N ARG A 1 6.50 -7.31 9.30
CA ARG A 1 7.05 -8.17 8.21
C ARG A 1 5.98 -8.72 7.27
N HIS A 2 4.70 -8.70 7.62
CA HIS A 2 3.60 -9.14 6.75
C HIS A 2 2.38 -8.25 6.97
N ILE A 3 1.46 -8.21 6.01
CA ILE A 3 0.13 -7.62 6.11
C ILE A 3 -0.85 -8.76 6.43
N ARG A 4 -1.82 -8.51 7.32
CA ARG A 4 -2.90 -9.46 7.61
C ARG A 4 -4.23 -8.90 7.13
N LYS A 5 -5.12 -9.78 6.68
CA LYS A 5 -6.47 -9.45 6.30
C LYS A 5 -7.45 -9.96 7.35
N PHE A 6 -8.43 -9.14 7.68
CA PHE A 6 -9.49 -9.48 8.62
C PHE A 6 -10.84 -9.21 7.97
N GLU A 7 -11.81 -10.08 8.23
CA GLU A 7 -13.21 -9.82 7.98
C GLU A 7 -13.73 -8.86 9.05
N VAL A 8 -14.37 -7.76 8.65
CA VAL A 8 -15.08 -6.86 9.56
C VAL A 8 -16.56 -7.23 9.53
N ARG A 9 -17.09 -7.73 10.64
CA ARG A 9 -18.49 -8.16 10.75
C ARG A 9 -19.39 -6.98 11.10
N GLY A 10 -20.70 -7.15 10.88
CA GLY A 10 -21.69 -6.09 11.12
C GLY A 10 -21.83 -5.64 12.59
N ASP A 11 -21.32 -6.43 13.53
CA ASP A 11 -21.22 -6.10 14.96
C ASP A 11 -19.87 -5.45 15.35
N ASN A 12 -19.08 -5.04 14.36
CA ASN A 12 -17.72 -4.51 14.51
C ASN A 12 -16.70 -5.48 15.11
N THR A 13 -17.00 -6.78 15.16
CA THR A 13 -15.99 -7.79 15.52
C THR A 13 -15.14 -8.14 14.30
N LEU A 14 -13.91 -8.62 14.57
CA LEU A 14 -12.98 -9.09 13.55
C LEU A 14 -12.90 -10.61 13.56
N ALA A 15 -12.83 -11.20 12.37
CA ALA A 15 -12.57 -12.62 12.18
C ALA A 15 -11.48 -12.86 11.13
N GLY A 16 -10.93 -14.08 11.10
CA GLY A 16 -9.83 -14.44 10.21
C GLY A 16 -8.47 -13.97 10.74
N GLY A 17 -7.67 -13.33 9.90
CA GLY A 17 -6.30 -12.93 10.21
C GLY A 17 -5.27 -13.69 9.39
N GLU A 18 -5.65 -14.20 8.22
CA GLU A 18 -4.71 -14.78 7.27
C GLU A 18 -3.64 -13.76 6.86
N VAL A 19 -2.44 -14.27 6.56
CA VAL A 19 -1.39 -13.45 5.97
C VAL A 19 -1.81 -13.11 4.55
N PHE A 20 -1.97 -11.81 4.29
CA PHE A 20 -2.28 -11.28 2.97
C PHE A 20 -1.03 -11.18 2.10
N ALA A 21 0.04 -10.61 2.64
CA ALA A 21 1.30 -10.44 1.93
C ALA A 21 2.49 -10.48 2.90
N THR A 22 3.62 -11.04 2.47
CA THR A 22 4.87 -11.02 3.23
C THR A 22 5.88 -10.09 2.55
N CYS A 23 6.59 -9.30 3.34
CA CYS A 23 7.58 -8.37 2.84
C CYS A 23 8.88 -9.12 2.50
N ASP A 24 9.35 -8.97 1.26
CA ASP A 24 10.63 -9.51 0.80
C ASP A 24 11.80 -8.50 0.92
N ALA A 25 11.50 -7.25 1.28
CA ALA A 25 12.47 -6.16 1.39
C ALA A 25 12.25 -5.33 2.66
N GLY A 26 12.85 -5.77 3.77
CA GLY A 26 12.76 -5.09 5.07
C GLY A 26 11.43 -5.34 5.78
N LEU A 27 10.60 -4.30 5.91
CA LEU A 27 9.28 -4.38 6.52
C LEU A 27 8.30 -3.41 5.87
N PHE A 28 7.02 -3.79 5.89
CA PHE A 28 5.91 -2.90 5.58
C PHE A 28 5.63 -1.97 6.76
N ASP A 29 5.41 -0.69 6.47
CA ASP A 29 4.93 0.32 7.42
C ASP A 29 3.55 0.84 6.93
N GLY A 30 3.47 2.06 6.38
CA GLY A 30 2.23 2.61 5.84
C GLY A 30 1.83 2.04 4.47
N PHE A 31 0.52 1.88 4.26
CA PHE A 31 -0.04 1.45 2.97
C PHE A 31 -1.36 2.16 2.65
N ARG A 32 -1.78 2.11 1.38
CA ARG A 32 -3.09 2.62 0.90
C ARG A 32 -3.71 1.70 -0.13
N CYS A 33 -5.02 1.78 -0.27
CA CYS A 33 -5.77 1.08 -1.30
C CYS A 33 -6.02 2.00 -2.50
N ASP A 34 -6.02 1.42 -3.71
CA ASP A 34 -6.64 2.06 -4.88
C ASP A 34 -8.08 1.59 -5.08
N THR A 35 -8.78 2.19 -6.06
CA THR A 35 -10.18 1.88 -6.38
C THR A 35 -10.41 0.47 -6.94
N ASP A 36 -9.36 -0.23 -7.37
CA ASP A 36 -9.45 -1.60 -7.87
C ASP A 36 -9.18 -2.62 -6.74
N GLY A 37 -8.99 -2.15 -5.50
CA GLY A 37 -8.73 -2.97 -4.32
C GLY A 37 -7.28 -3.42 -4.18
N ARG A 38 -6.35 -2.84 -4.94
CA ARG A 38 -4.92 -3.14 -4.77
C ARG A 38 -4.37 -2.47 -3.52
N ILE A 39 -3.37 -3.10 -2.90
CA ILE A 39 -2.64 -2.55 -1.77
C ILE A 39 -1.29 -2.00 -2.22
N TRP A 40 -1.04 -0.73 -1.93
CA TRP A 40 0.22 -0.04 -2.17
C TRP A 40 0.92 0.17 -0.82
N SER A 41 1.95 -0.62 -0.53
CA SER A 41 2.62 -0.64 0.77
C SER A 41 4.06 -0.15 0.66
N SER A 42 4.49 0.63 1.65
CA SER A 42 5.89 1.02 1.78
C SER A 42 6.79 -0.17 2.11
N ALA A 43 8.04 -0.14 1.67
CA ALA A 43 9.06 -1.15 1.94
C ALA A 43 10.46 -0.52 2.00
N ALA A 44 11.48 -1.31 2.32
CA ALA A 44 12.86 -0.81 2.40
C ALA A 44 13.45 -0.43 1.03
N ASP A 45 12.95 -1.02 -0.05
CA ASP A 45 13.36 -0.78 -1.44
C ASP A 45 12.35 0.07 -2.23
N GLY A 46 11.34 0.62 -1.58
CA GLY A 46 10.37 1.55 -2.18
C GLY A 46 8.92 1.24 -1.86
N VAL A 47 8.08 1.07 -2.88
CA VAL A 47 6.64 0.77 -2.75
C VAL A 47 6.30 -0.52 -3.47
N HIS A 48 5.62 -1.43 -2.79
CA HIS A 48 5.12 -2.70 -3.34
C HIS A 48 3.63 -2.58 -3.62
N CYS A 49 3.20 -3.05 -4.79
CA CYS A 49 1.79 -3.10 -5.19
C CYS A 49 1.31 -4.55 -5.23
N PHE A 50 0.29 -4.87 -4.46
CA PHE A 50 -0.34 -6.19 -4.39
C PHE A 50 -1.74 -6.13 -4.99
N ASP A 51 -2.13 -7.18 -5.71
CA ASP A 51 -3.52 -7.35 -6.13
C ASP A 51 -4.44 -7.71 -4.92
N PRO A 52 -5.78 -7.72 -5.09
CA PRO A 52 -6.71 -8.07 -4.00
C PRO A 52 -6.56 -9.49 -3.43
N ALA A 53 -5.83 -10.38 -4.11
CA ALA A 53 -5.54 -11.73 -3.64
C ALA A 53 -4.23 -11.81 -2.83
N GLY A 54 -3.46 -10.71 -2.75
CA GLY A 54 -2.18 -10.65 -2.04
C GLY A 54 -0.97 -10.97 -2.92
N THR A 55 -1.16 -11.08 -4.24
CA THR A 55 -0.06 -11.32 -5.18
C THR A 55 0.70 -10.04 -5.45
N LEU A 56 2.02 -10.05 -5.32
CA LEU A 56 2.86 -8.91 -5.72
C LEU A 56 2.81 -8.76 -7.24
N ILE A 57 2.31 -7.61 -7.72
CA ILE A 57 2.17 -7.32 -9.16
C ILE A 57 3.13 -6.23 -9.65
N GLY A 58 3.86 -5.57 -8.75
CA GLY A 58 4.90 -4.63 -9.13
C GLY A 58 5.54 -3.89 -7.96
N LYS A 59 6.66 -3.22 -8.23
CA LYS A 59 7.38 -2.36 -7.29
C LYS A 59 7.72 -1.02 -7.93
N ILE A 60 7.65 0.06 -7.16
CA ILE A 60 8.25 1.36 -7.48
C ILE A 60 9.49 1.50 -6.61
N HIS A 61 10.67 1.45 -7.22
CA HIS A 61 11.92 1.64 -6.50
C HIS A 61 12.20 3.11 -6.25
N VAL A 62 12.57 3.42 -5.01
CA VAL A 62 13.15 4.71 -4.60
C VAL A 62 14.40 4.44 -3.78
N PRO A 63 15.42 5.31 -3.81
CA PRO A 63 16.73 5.05 -3.20
C PRO A 63 16.75 5.22 -1.67
N GLU A 64 15.61 4.98 -0.99
CA GLU A 64 15.42 5.20 0.45
C GLU A 64 14.36 4.26 1.01
N VAL A 65 14.44 3.97 2.32
CA VAL A 65 13.36 3.28 3.04
C VAL A 65 12.12 4.19 3.06
N VAL A 66 10.98 3.63 2.65
CA VAL A 66 9.70 4.33 2.63
C VAL A 66 8.94 4.04 3.92
N ALA A 67 8.44 5.09 4.56
CA ALA A 67 7.61 4.96 5.76
C ALA A 67 6.11 4.96 5.42
N ASN A 68 5.67 5.75 4.44
CA ASN A 68 4.25 5.88 4.11
C ASN A 68 4.01 6.30 2.65
N VAL A 69 2.79 6.09 2.19
CA VAL A 69 2.32 6.52 0.87
C VAL A 69 0.92 7.11 0.95
N CYS A 70 0.58 8.01 0.03
CA CYS A 70 -0.78 8.56 -0.08
C CYS A 70 -1.12 8.95 -1.51
N PHE A 71 -2.30 8.57 -1.98
CA PHE A 71 -2.83 9.08 -3.24
C PHE A 71 -3.35 10.50 -3.07
N GLY A 72 -3.01 11.38 -4.01
CA GLY A 72 -3.46 12.77 -4.03
C GLY A 72 -3.45 13.37 -5.43
N GLY A 73 -3.43 14.71 -5.49
CA GLY A 73 -3.68 15.46 -6.72
C GLY A 73 -5.18 15.53 -7.06
N ALA A 74 -5.55 16.43 -7.99
CA ALA A 74 -6.95 16.71 -8.33
C ALA A 74 -7.73 15.47 -8.81
N LYS A 75 -7.04 14.54 -9.46
CA LYS A 75 -7.61 13.27 -9.92
C LYS A 75 -7.31 12.10 -8.99
N ARG A 76 -6.65 12.30 -7.84
CA ARG A 76 -6.22 11.21 -6.92
C ARG A 76 -5.36 10.11 -7.57
N ASN A 77 -4.68 10.44 -8.66
CA ASN A 77 -3.83 9.52 -9.44
C ASN A 77 -2.34 9.87 -9.32
N ARG A 78 -1.96 10.58 -8.26
CA ARG A 78 -0.56 10.86 -7.93
C ARG A 78 -0.25 10.23 -6.59
N LEU A 79 0.63 9.23 -6.58
CA LEU A 79 1.09 8.58 -5.37
C LEU A 79 2.25 9.38 -4.79
N TYR A 80 2.04 9.98 -3.62
CA TYR A 80 3.09 10.59 -2.80
C TYR A 80 3.75 9.53 -1.94
N ILE A 81 5.07 9.60 -1.81
CA ILE A 81 5.90 8.58 -1.16
C ILE A 81 6.86 9.27 -0.19
N CYS A 82 6.73 8.98 1.10
CA CYS A 82 7.60 9.52 2.14
C CYS A 82 8.82 8.61 2.29
N GLY A 83 9.88 8.90 1.54
CA GLY A 83 11.21 8.36 1.77
C GLY A 83 11.86 9.03 2.97
N THR A 84 12.78 8.34 3.63
CA THR A 84 13.42 8.74 4.89
C THR A 84 13.73 10.25 4.99
N THR A 85 14.35 10.82 3.95
CA THR A 85 14.78 12.23 3.87
C THR A 85 14.09 13.03 2.77
N SER A 86 13.32 12.38 1.91
CA SER A 86 12.76 12.98 0.69
C SER A 86 11.27 12.65 0.48
N LEU A 87 10.55 13.56 -0.15
CA LEU A 87 9.20 13.32 -0.66
C LEU A 87 9.25 13.07 -2.17
N TYR A 88 8.89 11.86 -2.59
CA TYR A 88 8.75 11.50 -4.00
C TYR A 88 7.28 11.55 -4.43
N ALA A 89 7.04 11.66 -5.74
CA ALA A 89 5.70 11.49 -6.28
C ALA A 89 5.73 10.94 -7.69
N VAL A 90 4.80 10.04 -8.01
CA VAL A 90 4.65 9.45 -9.34
C VAL A 90 3.17 9.42 -9.73
N TYR A 91 2.89 9.63 -11.02
CA TYR A 91 1.54 9.43 -11.55
C TYR A 91 1.25 7.95 -11.74
N THR A 92 0.04 7.55 -11.36
CA THR A 92 -0.49 6.20 -11.54
C THR A 92 -1.68 6.23 -12.49
N HIS A 93 -2.00 5.09 -13.09
CA HIS A 93 -3.21 4.93 -13.91
C HIS A 93 -4.46 4.58 -13.09
N VAL A 94 -4.30 4.46 -11.78
CA VAL A 94 -5.36 4.17 -10.81
C VAL A 94 -5.60 5.37 -9.91
N ASN A 95 -6.77 5.42 -9.29
CA ASN A 95 -7.15 6.43 -8.33
C ASN A 95 -7.10 5.85 -6.90
N GLY A 96 -6.70 6.66 -5.92
CA GLY A 96 -6.79 6.25 -4.52
C GLY A 96 -8.23 6.08 -4.03
N ALA A 97 -8.48 5.05 -3.23
CA ALA A 97 -9.75 4.86 -2.53
C ALA A 97 -10.00 5.99 -1.50
N GLN A 98 -11.27 6.26 -1.19
CA GLN A 98 -11.69 7.29 -0.22
C GLN A 98 -12.58 6.77 0.88
N THR A 99 -13.30 5.70 0.60
CA THR A 99 -14.13 5.00 1.57
C THR A 99 -13.60 3.57 1.69
N PRO A 100 -13.78 2.93 2.85
CA PRO A 100 -13.77 1.47 2.92
C PRO A 100 -14.80 0.87 1.96
#